data_AF-A0A3D8I9P0-F1
#
_entry.id   AF-A0A3D8I9P0-F1
#
_cell.length_a   1.000
_cell.length_b   1.000
_cell.length_c   1.000
_cell.angle_alpha   90.00
_cell.angle_beta   90.00
_cell.angle_gamma   90.00
#
_symmetry.space_group_name_H-M   'P 1'
#
loop_
_entity.id
_entity.type
_entity.pdbx_description
1 polymer ?
#
loop_
_entity_poly.entity_id
_entity_poly.type
_entity_poly.pdbx_seq_one_letter_code
_entity_poly.pdbx_strand_id
1 'polypeptide(L)' 'AQYGDVLSIKIINDKQTNKLKGYAFVEMEADNADCAIEMLNQTVFLGRVIKVSGAKNTQKSLP' A
#
# COMPACT_ATOMS: atom_id res chain seq x y z
N ALA A 1 -1.74 15.52 -11.13
CA ALA A 1 -1.78 14.21 -10.46
C ALA A 1 -2.94 14.22 -9.46
N GLN A 2 -3.74 13.15 -9.38
CA GLN A 2 -5.01 13.15 -8.62
C GLN A 2 -4.84 12.80 -7.12
N TYR A 3 -3.65 12.33 -6.71
CA TYR A 3 -3.36 11.87 -5.33
C TYR A 3 -1.92 12.17 -4.89
N GLY A 4 -1.24 13.13 -5.53
CA GLY A 4 0.17 13.42 -5.30
C GLY A 4 1.15 12.57 -6.12
N ASP A 5 2.43 12.92 -6.07
CA ASP A 5 3.51 12.18 -6.71
C ASP A 5 3.88 10.96 -5.87
N VAL A 6 3.82 9.78 -6.51
CA VAL A 6 4.24 8.52 -5.90
C VAL A 6 5.74 8.38 -6.12
N LEU A 7 6.49 8.31 -5.02
CA LEU A 7 7.94 8.16 -5.03
C LEU A 7 8.37 6.75 -5.41
N SER A 8 7.69 5.74 -4.88
CA SER A 8 8.01 4.34 -5.15
C SER A 8 6.87 3.39 -4.83
N ILE A 9 6.76 2.29 -5.59
CA ILE A 9 5.76 1.25 -5.36
C ILE A 9 6.48 -0.09 -5.21
N LYS A 10 6.19 -0.81 -4.14
CA LYS A 10 6.75 -2.12 -3.84
C LYS A 10 5.64 -3.14 -3.63
N ILE A 11 5.39 -3.93 -4.65
CA ILE A 11 4.40 -5.02 -4.59
C ILE A 11 5.06 -6.23 -3.94
N ILE A 12 4.43 -6.79 -2.90
CA ILE A 12 4.95 -7.98 -2.25
C ILE A 12 4.27 -9.21 -2.84
N ASN A 13 5.05 -9.96 -3.61
CA ASN A 13 4.72 -11.30 -4.05
C ASN A 13 5.41 -12.34 -3.18
N ASP A 14 4.80 -13.51 -3.10
CA ASP A 14 5.39 -14.64 -2.46
C ASP A 14 6.45 -15.24 -3.40
N LYS A 15 7.73 -15.13 -3.03
CA LYS A 15 8.83 -15.60 -3.90
C LYS A 15 8.86 -17.12 -4.09
N GLN A 16 8.23 -17.89 -3.20
CA GLN A 16 8.20 -19.34 -3.28
C GLN A 16 7.09 -19.83 -4.21
N THR A 17 5.91 -19.21 -4.15
CA THR A 17 4.74 -19.63 -4.93
C THR A 17 4.44 -18.74 -6.14
N ASN A 18 5.17 -17.63 -6.30
CA ASN A 18 4.87 -16.54 -7.23
C ASN A 18 3.44 -15.98 -7.11
N LYS A 19 2.72 -16.29 -6.02
CA LYS A 19 1.40 -15.76 -5.77
C LYS A 19 1.51 -14.36 -5.18
N LEU A 20 0.70 -13.45 -5.68
CA LEU A 20 0.55 -12.12 -5.10
C LEU A 20 0.02 -12.30 -3.67
N LYS A 21 0.74 -11.77 -2.67
CA LYS A 21 0.28 -11.83 -1.28
C LYS A 21 -0.91 -10.89 -1.02
N GLY A 22 -1.28 -10.09 -2.02
CA GLY A 22 -2.45 -9.20 -1.97
C GLY A 22 -2.17 -7.87 -1.27
N TYR A 23 -0.90 -7.50 -1.08
CA TYR A 23 -0.51 -6.22 -0.51
C TYR A 23 0.69 -5.60 -1.24
N ALA A 24 0.72 -4.27 -1.23
CA ALA A 24 1.79 -3.47 -1.77
C ALA A 24 2.08 -2.31 -0.81
N PHE A 25 3.32 -1.85 -0.81
CA PHE A 25 3.74 -0.65 -0.12
C PHE A 25 3.92 0.46 -1.15
N VAL A 26 3.34 1.62 -0.88
CA VAL A 26 3.47 2.81 -1.71
C VAL A 26 4.16 3.87 -0.87
N GLU A 27 5.24 4.41 -1.40
CA GLU A 27 6.00 5.50 -0.83
C GLU A 27 5.61 6.77 -1.58
N MET A 28 5.16 7.78 -0.84
CA MET A 28 4.67 9.06 -1.36
C MET A 28 4.90 10.13 -0.32
N GLU A 29 4.77 11.41 -0.71
CA GLU A 29 4.89 12.51 0.25
C GLU A 29 3.84 12.44 1.35
N ALA A 30 4.22 12.85 2.57
CA ALA A 30 3.37 12.77 3.76
C ALA A 30 2.03 13.51 3.56
N ASP A 31 2.07 14.74 3.03
CA ASP A 31 0.88 15.54 2.73
C ASP A 31 -0.11 14.83 1.80
N ASN A 32 0.39 14.01 0.88
CA ASN A 32 -0.43 13.26 -0.07
C ASN A 32 -0.85 11.89 0.48
N ALA A 33 -0.08 11.32 1.40
CA ALA A 33 -0.30 9.99 1.97
C ALA A 33 -1.60 9.92 2.77
N ASP A 34 -1.85 10.88 3.66
CA ASP A 34 -3.08 10.92 4.46
C ASP A 34 -4.33 11.04 3.58
N CYS A 35 -4.29 11.95 2.60
CA CYS A 35 -5.39 12.15 1.66
C CYS A 35 -5.66 10.88 0.82
N ALA A 36 -4.60 10.19 0.37
CA ALA A 36 -4.72 8.93 -0.34
C ALA A 36 -5.25 7.80 0.55
N ILE A 37 -4.85 7.73 1.82
CA ILE A 37 -5.40 6.77 2.78
C ILE A 37 -6.89 7.01 2.95
N GLU A 38 -7.33 8.25 3.21
CA GLU A 38 -8.75 8.54 3.42
C GLU A 38 -9.60 8.26 2.18
N MET A 39 -9.11 8.60 0.99
CA MET A 39 -9.86 8.38 -0.26
C MET A 39 -9.82 6.94 -0.76
N LEU A 40 -8.74 6.19 -0.54
CA LEU A 40 -8.58 4.82 -1.09
C LEU A 40 -8.89 3.73 -0.06
N ASN A 41 -8.84 4.01 1.25
CA ASN A 41 -9.16 3.03 2.27
C ASN A 41 -10.63 2.60 2.17
N GLN A 42 -10.86 1.29 2.10
CA GLN A 42 -12.18 0.68 1.92
C GLN A 42 -12.84 0.95 0.56
N THR A 43 -12.07 1.37 -0.44
CA THR A 43 -12.58 1.47 -1.81
C THR A 43 -12.58 0.13 -2.52
N VAL A 44 -13.45 -0.02 -3.51
CA VAL A 44 -13.49 -1.19 -4.38
C VAL A 44 -12.52 -0.97 -5.53
N PHE A 45 -11.45 -1.77 -5.57
CA PHE A 45 -10.47 -1.79 -6.65
C PHE A 45 -10.46 -3.17 -7.32
N LEU A 46 -10.71 -3.21 -8.63
CA LEU A 46 -10.79 -4.46 -9.42
C LEU A 46 -11.72 -5.52 -8.82
N GLY A 47 -12.87 -5.09 -8.26
CA GLY A 47 -13.86 -5.97 -7.64
C GLY A 47 -13.48 -6.50 -6.25
N ARG A 48 -12.43 -5.95 -5.63
CA ARG A 48 -12.03 -6.27 -4.24
C ARG A 48 -11.96 -5.00 -3.42
N VAL A 49 -12.43 -5.07 -2.18
CA VAL A 49 -12.22 -3.96 -1.23
C VAL A 49 -10.74 -3.93 -0.86
N ILE A 50 -10.08 -2.81 -1.15
CA ILE A 50 -8.70 -2.58 -0.72
C ILE A 50 -8.68 -1.86 0.62
N LYS A 51 -7.70 -2.21 1.45
CA LYS A 51 -7.45 -1.54 2.71
C LYS A 51 -6.15 -0.76 2.58
N VAL A 52 -6.27 0.56 2.64
CA VAL A 52 -5.13 1.47 2.63
C VAL A 52 -4.98 2.00 4.05
N SER A 53 -3.78 1.98 4.58
CA SER A 53 -3.49 2.42 5.94
C SER A 53 -2.07 2.95 5.98
N GLY A 54 -1.80 3.89 6.88
CA GLY A 54 -0.45 4.36 7.13
C GLY A 54 0.48 3.18 7.39
N ALA A 55 1.66 3.21 6.78
CA ALA A 55 2.67 2.17 6.93
C ALA A 55 3.08 2.08 8.40
N LYS A 56 2.46 1.18 9.17
CA LYS A 56 2.95 0.81 10.48
C LYS A 56 4.28 0.12 10.22
N ASN A 57 5.38 0.69 10.72
CA ASN A 57 6.72 0.13 10.65
C ASN A 57 6.75 -1.21 11.41
N THR A 58 6.12 -2.24 10.85
CA THR A 58 6.31 -3.63 11.26
C THR A 58 7.60 -4.09 10.61
N GLN A 59 8.71 -3.45 10.99
CA GLN A 59 9.95 -4.18 11.07
C GLN A 59 9.67 -5.23 12.13
N LYS A 60 9.25 -6.40 11.65
CA LYS A 60 9.32 -7.61 12.44
C LYS A 60 10.82 -7.81 12.63
N SER A 61 11.37 -7.15 13.64
CA SER A 61 12.58 -7.59 14.31
C SER A 61 12.29 -9.02 14.71
N LEU A 62 12.70 -9.96 13.85
CA LEU A 62 12.85 -11.33 14.30
C LEU A 62 13.93 -11.28 15.39
N PRO A 63 13.69 -11.85 16.58
CA PRO A 63 14.74 -12.07 17.57
C PRO A 63 15.81 -13.03 17.03
#